data_AF-A0A3M0FX45-F1
#
_entry.id   AF-A0A3M0FX45-F1
#
_cell.length_a   1.000
_cell.length_b   1.000
_cell.length_c   1.000
_cell.angle_alpha   90.00
_cell.angle_beta   90.00
_cell.angle_gamma   90.00
#
_symmetry.space_group_name_H-M   'P 1'
#
loop_
_entity.id
_entity.type
_entity.pdbx_description
1 polymer ?
#
loop_
_entity_poly.entity_id
_entity_poly.type
_entity_poly.pdbx_seq_one_letter_code
_entity_poly.pdbx_strand_id
1 'polypeptide(L)'
;MGLASIGNDDTNFAFGTDQAVLEIENGELFLLVDAALAGDSTLSRFSYQVVLTVLQSKAAVTGTITWPTNWFRPVSGESAALAGVFQIVLNRRSEIPLQGPLGGVREVLEPLRAGEISGLTVGTETCQARYRILRPPLVTPLKVTVTTEALHGPGSIAIVPIVPDLDRVFVTLENPGKDGIDFYAKWYKEPA
;
A
#
# COMPACT_ATOMS: atom_id res chain seq x y z
N MET A 1 28.79 -9.26 -10.89
CA MET A 1 29.65 -10.30 -10.30
C MET A 1 30.84 -10.48 -11.24
N GLY A 2 31.99 -9.92 -10.90
CA GLY A 2 33.23 -10.12 -11.64
C GLY A 2 34.24 -10.73 -10.69
N LEU A 3 34.76 -11.92 -11.03
CA LEU A 3 35.84 -12.57 -10.33
C LEU A 3 37.10 -11.70 -10.47
N ALA A 4 37.60 -11.19 -9.35
CA ALA A 4 38.93 -10.61 -9.27
C ALA A 4 39.87 -11.67 -8.71
N SER A 5 40.59 -12.38 -9.58
CA SER A 5 41.77 -13.16 -9.16
C SER A 5 42.98 -12.24 -9.21
N ILE A 6 43.68 -12.07 -8.08
CA ILE A 6 44.95 -11.36 -8.02
C ILE A 6 46.03 -12.42 -7.83
N GLY A 7 46.86 -12.61 -8.86
CA GLY A 7 48.10 -13.38 -8.74
C GLY A 7 49.15 -12.54 -8.02
N ASN A 8 49.82 -13.13 -7.03
CA ASN A 8 51.00 -12.57 -6.41
C ASN A 8 52.21 -13.38 -6.87
N ASP A 9 53.07 -12.80 -7.70
CA ASP A 9 54.23 -13.50 -8.27
C ASP A 9 55.36 -13.74 -7.24
N ASP A 10 55.31 -13.10 -6.07
CA ASP A 10 56.36 -13.18 -5.03
C ASP A 10 56.04 -14.14 -3.89
N THR A 11 54.79 -14.57 -3.77
CA THR A 11 54.36 -15.48 -2.71
C THR A 11 53.23 -16.33 -3.27
N ASN A 12 53.34 -17.65 -3.22
CA ASN A 12 52.40 -18.64 -3.80
C ASN A 12 50.95 -18.60 -3.23
N PHE A 13 50.43 -17.43 -2.87
CA PHE A 13 49.09 -17.24 -2.36
C PHE A 13 48.14 -16.98 -3.54
N ALA A 14 47.09 -17.79 -3.60
CA ALA A 14 45.90 -17.50 -4.39
C ALA A 14 44.77 -17.14 -3.40
N PHE A 15 44.27 -15.91 -3.49
CA PHE A 15 43.10 -15.47 -2.74
C PHE A 15 41.90 -15.46 -3.68
N GLY A 16 40.80 -16.12 -3.29
CA GLY A 16 39.55 -16.13 -4.04
C GLY A 16 38.38 -16.05 -3.09
N THR A 17 37.53 -15.05 -3.26
CA THR A 17 36.18 -15.03 -2.70
C THR A 17 35.24 -15.28 -3.86
N ASP A 18 34.57 -16.43 -3.89
CA ASP A 18 33.71 -16.81 -5.02
C ASP A 18 32.31 -16.20 -4.89
N GLN A 19 31.89 -15.86 -3.65
CA GLN A 19 30.52 -15.46 -3.40
C GLN A 19 30.38 -14.48 -2.24
N ALA A 20 29.62 -13.41 -2.50
CA ALA A 20 28.99 -12.60 -1.47
C ALA A 20 27.48 -12.69 -1.68
N VAL A 21 26.76 -13.12 -0.64
CA VAL A 21 25.29 -13.23 -0.63
C VAL A 21 24.75 -12.20 0.35
N LEU A 22 23.69 -11.52 -0.08
CA LEU A 22 22.95 -10.62 0.78
C LEU A 22 21.61 -11.27 1.10
N GLU A 23 21.31 -11.43 2.38
CA GLU A 23 20.05 -11.98 2.88
C GLU A 23 19.32 -10.92 3.70
N ILE A 24 17.99 -10.98 3.68
CA ILE A 24 17.13 -10.16 4.53
C ILE A 24 16.36 -11.13 5.43
N GLU A 25 16.57 -11.02 6.73
CA GLU A 25 15.87 -11.83 7.73
C GLU A 25 15.33 -10.90 8.82
N ASN A 26 14.01 -10.99 9.10
CA ASN A 26 13.33 -10.15 10.09
C ASN A 26 13.48 -8.63 9.91
N GLY A 27 13.73 -8.16 8.69
CA GLY A 27 13.97 -6.74 8.40
C GLY A 27 15.40 -6.27 8.71
N GLU A 28 16.28 -7.18 9.11
CA GLU A 28 17.72 -6.96 9.24
C GLU A 28 18.44 -7.47 7.98
N LEU A 29 19.56 -6.83 7.67
CA LEU A 29 20.37 -7.09 6.48
C LEU A 29 21.59 -7.92 6.87
N PHE A 30 21.74 -9.10 6.27
CA PHE A 30 22.87 -9.98 6.48
C PHE A 30 23.74 -10.03 5.23
N LEU A 31 25.05 -9.85 5.41
CA LEU A 31 26.05 -10.05 4.36
C LEU A 31 26.86 -11.30 4.69
N LEU A 32 26.71 -12.33 3.87
CA LEU A 32 27.47 -13.57 3.95
C LEU A 32 28.55 -13.55 2.88
N VAL A 33 29.80 -13.82 3.26
CA VAL A 33 30.93 -13.87 2.34
C VAL A 33 31.71 -15.14 2.61
N ASP A 34 31.91 -15.95 1.58
CA ASP A 34 32.77 -17.12 1.66
C ASP A 34 34.23 -16.68 1.55
N ALA A 35 34.98 -16.82 2.64
CA ALA A 35 36.39 -16.53 2.70
C ALA A 35 37.20 -17.83 2.65
N ALA A 36 37.92 -18.08 1.55
CA ALA A 36 38.95 -19.10 1.50
C ALA A 36 40.30 -18.49 1.89
N LEU A 37 40.90 -18.99 2.98
CA LEU A 37 42.23 -18.59 3.44
C LEU A 37 43.20 -19.76 3.25
N ALA A 38 44.24 -19.59 2.44
CA ALA A 38 45.33 -20.55 2.31
C ALA A 38 46.68 -19.83 2.44
N GLY A 39 47.44 -20.14 3.49
CA GLY A 39 48.77 -19.55 3.74
C GLY A 39 49.01 -19.06 5.17
N ASP A 40 50.28 -18.87 5.53
CA ASP A 40 50.72 -18.66 6.91
C ASP A 40 50.41 -17.24 7.45
N SER A 41 49.80 -17.25 8.64
CA SER A 41 49.48 -16.23 9.68
C SER A 41 49.41 -14.70 9.42
N THR A 42 49.47 -14.18 8.18
CA THR A 42 49.32 -12.73 7.92
C THR A 42 48.02 -12.40 7.17
N LEU A 43 47.12 -11.68 7.86
CA LEU A 43 45.80 -11.30 7.36
C LEU A 43 45.91 -10.17 6.33
N SER A 44 45.69 -10.46 5.05
CA SER A 44 45.50 -9.43 4.03
C SER A 44 44.13 -8.75 4.22
N ARG A 45 44.11 -7.41 4.26
CA ARG A 45 42.87 -6.63 4.33
C ARG A 45 42.23 -6.55 2.95
N PHE A 46 41.04 -7.14 2.79
CA PHE A 46 40.19 -6.95 1.61
C PHE A 46 39.07 -5.96 1.94
N SER A 47 38.53 -5.28 0.93
CA SER A 47 37.36 -4.41 1.08
C SER A 47 36.36 -4.71 -0.03
N TYR A 48 35.11 -4.96 0.35
CA TYR A 48 33.98 -5.04 -0.57
C TYR A 48 33.17 -3.76 -0.47
N GLN A 49 32.53 -3.36 -1.57
CA GLN A 49 31.51 -2.32 -1.57
C GLN A 49 30.23 -2.92 -2.11
N VAL A 50 29.28 -3.18 -1.21
CA VAL A 50 27.91 -3.57 -1.58
C VAL A 50 27.08 -2.29 -1.61
N VAL A 51 26.58 -1.91 -2.79
CA VAL A 51 25.67 -0.77 -2.95
C VAL A 51 24.24 -1.29 -2.90
N LEU A 52 23.57 -1.09 -1.76
CA LEU A 52 22.16 -1.41 -1.60
C LEU A 52 21.31 -0.17 -1.89
N THR A 53 20.37 -0.29 -2.82
CA THR A 53 19.31 0.72 -2.99
C THR A 53 18.07 0.24 -2.25
N VAL A 54 17.90 0.69 -1.01
CA VAL A 54 16.66 0.42 -0.25
C VAL A 54 15.58 1.36 -0.73
N LEU A 55 14.69 0.86 -1.59
CA LEU A 55 13.46 1.56 -1.90
C LEU A 55 12.49 1.33 -0.74
N GLN A 56 12.33 2.34 0.13
CA GLN A 56 11.26 2.32 1.12
C GLN A 56 9.92 2.46 0.38
N SER A 57 9.33 1.34 -0.03
CA SER A 57 7.97 1.35 -0.55
C SER A 57 7.03 1.69 0.61
N LYS A 58 6.52 2.93 0.62
CA LYS A 58 5.50 3.32 1.58
C LYS A 58 4.24 2.61 1.18
N ALA A 59 3.87 1.59 1.96
CA ALA A 59 2.62 0.90 1.77
C ALA A 59 1.48 1.92 1.69
N ALA A 60 0.64 1.81 0.67
CA ALA A 60 -0.43 2.77 0.41
C ALA A 60 -1.63 2.07 -0.21
N VAL A 61 -2.82 2.50 0.20
CA VAL A 61 -4.07 2.16 -0.49
C VAL A 61 -4.53 3.39 -1.26
N THR A 62 -4.74 3.27 -2.57
CA THR A 62 -5.16 4.39 -3.42
C THR A 62 -6.40 4.04 -4.24
N GLY A 63 -7.15 5.08 -4.59
CA GLY A 63 -8.35 4.95 -5.40
C GLY A 63 -8.94 6.30 -5.78
N THR A 64 -10.07 6.25 -6.48
CA THR A 64 -10.79 7.40 -6.99
C THR A 64 -12.25 7.36 -6.54
N ILE A 65 -12.75 8.48 -6.03
CA ILE A 65 -14.17 8.69 -5.75
C ILE A 65 -14.75 9.50 -6.91
N THR A 66 -15.76 8.98 -7.59
CA THR A 66 -16.42 9.64 -8.72
C THR A 66 -17.86 10.03 -8.37
N TRP A 67 -18.28 11.24 -8.71
CA TRP A 67 -19.67 11.66 -8.53
C TRP A 67 -20.14 12.59 -9.67
N PRO A 68 -21.46 12.69 -9.93
CA PRO A 68 -22.00 13.67 -10.87
C PRO A 68 -21.74 15.11 -10.43
N THR A 69 -21.25 15.96 -11.34
CA THR A 69 -20.92 17.37 -11.06
C THR A 69 -22.14 18.16 -10.55
N ASN A 70 -23.34 17.82 -11.00
CA ASN A 70 -24.58 18.46 -10.57
C ASN A 70 -25.00 18.09 -9.13
N TRP A 71 -24.45 17.03 -8.53
CA TRP A 71 -24.74 16.69 -7.13
C TRP A 71 -23.87 17.48 -6.14
N PHE A 72 -22.68 17.85 -6.58
CA PHE A 72 -21.78 18.74 -5.87
C PHE A 72 -20.68 19.18 -6.82
N ARG A 73 -20.50 20.49 -6.97
CA ARG A 73 -19.39 21.06 -7.73
C ARG A 73 -18.42 21.76 -6.76
N PRO A 74 -17.17 21.26 -6.64
CA PRO A 74 -16.15 21.96 -5.86
C PRO A 74 -15.94 23.39 -6.36
N VAL A 75 -15.65 24.30 -5.42
CA VAL A 75 -15.44 25.73 -5.70
C VAL A 75 -14.16 26.01 -6.49
N SER A 76 -13.20 25.08 -6.46
CA SER A 76 -11.95 25.14 -7.22
C SER A 76 -11.51 23.73 -7.64
N GLY A 77 -10.49 23.65 -8.51
CA GLY A 77 -9.87 22.38 -8.91
C GLY A 77 -8.83 21.85 -7.91
N GLU A 78 -8.69 22.48 -6.74
CA GLU A 78 -7.70 22.09 -5.73
C GLU A 78 -8.27 21.04 -4.77
N SER A 79 -7.43 20.12 -4.30
CA SER A 79 -7.83 19.09 -3.33
C SER A 79 -8.34 19.68 -2.01
N ALA A 80 -7.86 20.86 -1.62
CA ALA A 80 -8.32 21.58 -0.43
C ALA A 80 -9.81 21.94 -0.48
N ALA A 81 -10.40 22.08 -1.67
CA ALA A 81 -11.84 22.31 -1.83
C ALA A 81 -12.70 21.11 -1.39
N LEU A 82 -12.09 19.94 -1.18
CA LEU A 82 -12.75 18.73 -0.68
C LEU A 82 -12.48 18.46 0.81
N ALA A 83 -11.83 19.38 1.52
CA ALA A 83 -11.59 19.21 2.95
C ALA A 83 -12.92 19.03 3.71
N GLY A 84 -13.08 17.89 4.38
CA GLY A 84 -14.30 17.55 5.11
C GLY A 84 -15.49 17.09 4.26
N VAL A 85 -15.38 17.10 2.92
CA VAL A 85 -16.47 16.67 2.01
C VAL A 85 -16.62 15.14 2.03
N PHE A 86 -15.49 14.43 1.99
CA PHE A 86 -15.44 12.98 2.01
C PHE A 86 -14.70 12.50 3.27
N GLN A 87 -15.32 11.58 4.00
CA GLN A 87 -14.67 10.85 5.06
C GLN A 87 -14.23 9.50 4.51
N ILE A 88 -12.93 9.35 4.31
CA ILE A 88 -12.31 8.11 3.83
C ILE A 88 -11.68 7.43 5.02
N VAL A 89 -12.10 6.20 5.32
CA VAL A 89 -11.62 5.45 6.48
C VAL A 89 -11.18 4.06 6.05
N LEU A 90 -9.98 3.69 6.45
CA LEU A 90 -9.51 2.32 6.45
C LEU A 90 -9.92 1.67 7.76
N ASN A 91 -10.64 0.57 7.66
CA ASN A 91 -11.12 -0.19 8.80
C ASN A 91 -10.42 -1.54 8.87
N ARG A 92 -10.18 -2.04 10.08
CA ARG A 92 -9.96 -3.47 10.30
C ARG A 92 -11.28 -4.16 10.08
N ARG A 93 -11.25 -5.21 9.26
CA ARG A 93 -12.42 -6.02 8.96
C ARG A 93 -12.35 -7.30 9.77
N SER A 94 -13.38 -7.58 10.54
CA SER A 94 -13.61 -8.87 11.18
C SER A 94 -15.00 -9.38 10.85
N GLU A 95 -15.18 -10.69 10.91
CA GLU A 95 -16.48 -11.33 10.74
C GLU A 95 -16.82 -12.08 12.03
N ILE A 96 -18.01 -11.82 12.56
CA ILE A 96 -18.52 -12.50 13.74
C ILE A 96 -19.64 -13.44 13.28
N PRO A 97 -19.53 -14.76 13.55
CA PRO A 97 -20.62 -15.68 13.28
C PRO A 97 -21.87 -15.31 14.08
N LEU A 98 -23.02 -15.21 13.43
CA LEU A 98 -24.30 -14.99 14.09
C LEU A 98 -24.82 -16.33 14.63
N GLN A 99 -25.15 -16.36 15.92
CA GLN A 99 -25.77 -17.54 16.52
C GLN A 99 -27.28 -17.51 16.27
N GLY A 100 -27.79 -18.48 15.51
CA GLY A 100 -29.21 -18.63 15.19
C GLY A 100 -29.48 -19.73 14.15
N PRO A 101 -30.74 -20.17 14.00
CA PRO A 101 -31.10 -21.30 13.15
C PRO A 101 -30.87 -21.09 11.65
N LEU A 102 -30.74 -19.83 11.20
CA LEU A 102 -30.43 -19.47 9.80
C LEU A 102 -28.92 -19.32 9.54
N GLY A 103 -28.07 -19.40 10.58
CA GLY A 103 -26.65 -19.06 10.49
C GLY A 103 -26.42 -17.61 10.00
N GLY A 104 -25.17 -17.29 9.68
CA GLY A 104 -24.78 -16.01 9.07
C GLY A 104 -23.49 -15.43 9.64
N VAL A 105 -22.97 -14.41 8.97
CA VAL A 105 -21.82 -13.63 9.43
C VAL A 105 -22.20 -12.16 9.52
N ARG A 106 -21.80 -11.52 10.62
CA ARG A 106 -21.87 -10.06 10.77
C ARG A 106 -20.49 -9.49 10.52
N GLU A 107 -20.39 -8.63 9.52
CA GLU A 107 -19.18 -7.84 9.32
C GLU A 107 -19.08 -6.77 10.42
N VAL A 108 -17.90 -6.66 11.01
CA VAL A 108 -17.56 -5.63 11.99
C VAL A 108 -16.37 -4.84 11.46
N LEU A 109 -16.49 -3.52 11.49
CA LEU A 109 -15.49 -2.58 10.99
C LEU A 109 -14.98 -1.73 12.15
N GLU A 110 -13.69 -1.81 12.42
CA GLU A 110 -13.02 -0.97 13.42
C GLU A 110 -12.16 0.08 12.71
N PRO A 111 -12.43 1.39 12.87
CA PRO A 111 -11.65 2.45 12.23
C PRO A 111 -10.18 2.38 12.64
N LEU A 112 -9.28 2.35 11.65
CA LEU A 112 -7.84 2.33 11.90
C LEU A 112 -7.17 3.63 11.47
N ARG A 113 -7.50 4.14 10.28
CA ARG A 113 -6.79 5.25 9.67
C ARG A 113 -7.67 6.03 8.73
N ALA A 114 -7.55 7.36 8.75
CA ALA A 114 -8.17 8.23 7.75
C ALA A 114 -7.36 8.27 6.45
N GLY A 115 -8.06 8.36 5.32
CA GLY A 115 -7.49 8.68 4.02
C GLY A 115 -7.43 10.18 3.78
N GLU A 116 -6.63 10.60 2.81
CA GLU A 116 -6.52 11.99 2.37
C GLU A 116 -6.76 12.11 0.87
N ILE A 117 -7.36 13.23 0.46
CA ILE A 117 -7.53 13.57 -0.95
C ILE A 117 -6.18 14.05 -1.50
N SER A 118 -5.69 13.36 -2.52
CA SER A 118 -4.42 13.65 -3.18
C SER A 118 -4.57 14.42 -4.49
N GLY A 119 -5.78 14.47 -5.06
CA GLY A 119 -6.06 15.27 -6.25
C GLY A 119 -7.54 15.36 -6.57
N LEU A 120 -7.90 16.38 -7.34
CA LEU A 120 -9.27 16.64 -7.77
C LEU A 120 -9.28 16.97 -9.27
N THR A 121 -10.24 16.40 -9.98
CA THR A 121 -10.59 16.74 -11.37
C THR A 121 -12.05 17.15 -11.39
N VAL A 122 -12.33 18.38 -11.83
CA VAL A 122 -13.70 18.91 -11.95
C VAL A 122 -14.10 18.90 -13.43
N GLY A 123 -14.90 17.93 -13.83
CA GLY A 123 -15.46 17.84 -15.18
C GLY A 123 -16.82 18.51 -15.30
N THR A 124 -17.34 18.59 -16.53
CA THR A 124 -18.67 19.15 -16.81
C THR A 124 -19.80 18.26 -16.31
N GLU A 125 -19.67 16.95 -16.49
CA GLU A 125 -20.67 15.95 -16.08
C GLU A 125 -20.30 15.21 -14.79
N THR A 126 -19.02 14.94 -14.60
CA THR A 126 -18.50 14.20 -13.44
C THR A 126 -17.31 14.89 -12.81
N CYS A 127 -17.22 14.77 -11.49
CA CYS A 127 -16.07 15.12 -10.69
C CYS A 127 -15.39 13.85 -10.18
N GLN A 128 -14.06 13.91 -10.02
CA GLN A 128 -13.25 12.81 -9.54
C GLN A 128 -12.27 13.29 -8.48
N ALA A 129 -12.24 12.61 -7.33
CA ALA A 129 -11.25 12.85 -6.28
C ALA A 129 -10.35 11.62 -6.13
N ARG A 130 -9.06 11.80 -6.37
CA ARG A 130 -8.06 10.78 -6.05
C ARG A 130 -7.76 10.85 -4.55
N TYR A 131 -7.67 9.69 -3.91
CA TYR A 131 -7.33 9.59 -2.50
C TYR A 131 -6.20 8.61 -2.25
N ARG A 132 -5.59 8.71 -1.08
CA ARG A 132 -4.63 7.74 -0.59
C ARG A 132 -4.74 7.54 0.92
N ILE A 133 -4.46 6.34 1.38
CA ILE A 133 -4.28 5.99 2.79
C ILE A 133 -2.87 5.46 2.95
N LEU A 134 -2.03 6.19 3.68
CA LEU A 134 -0.63 5.85 3.87
C LEU A 134 -0.44 4.88 5.04
N ARG A 135 0.49 3.93 4.90
CA ARG A 135 0.87 2.97 5.94
C ARG A 135 -0.34 2.15 6.46
N PRO A 136 -1.06 1.43 5.59
CA PRO A 136 -2.03 0.43 6.03
C PRO A 136 -1.31 -0.65 6.84
N PRO A 137 -1.94 -1.25 7.87
CA PRO A 137 -1.38 -2.42 8.54
C PRO A 137 -1.20 -3.58 7.56
N LEU A 138 -0.07 -4.27 7.67
CA LEU A 138 0.23 -5.44 6.87
C LEU A 138 -0.47 -6.69 7.44
N VAL A 139 -0.71 -7.68 6.58
CA VAL A 139 -1.23 -9.01 6.93
C VAL A 139 -2.51 -8.95 7.78
N THR A 140 -3.35 -7.95 7.50
CA THR A 140 -4.60 -7.69 8.21
C THR A 140 -5.72 -7.59 7.18
N PRO A 141 -6.88 -8.24 7.39
CA PRO A 141 -8.07 -7.99 6.58
C PRO A 141 -8.55 -6.56 6.80
N LEU A 142 -8.62 -5.77 5.74
CA LEU A 142 -9.00 -4.37 5.78
C LEU A 142 -10.20 -4.11 4.87
N LYS A 143 -10.92 -3.02 5.14
CA LYS A 143 -11.98 -2.51 4.27
C LYS A 143 -11.96 -0.98 4.22
N VAL A 144 -12.00 -0.42 3.02
CA VAL A 144 -12.11 1.03 2.83
C VAL A 144 -13.59 1.42 2.83
N THR A 145 -13.95 2.41 3.62
CA THR A 145 -15.29 3.01 3.59
C THR A 145 -15.18 4.48 3.25
N VAL A 146 -16.10 4.96 2.41
CA VAL A 146 -16.20 6.37 2.05
C VAL A 146 -17.61 6.85 2.38
N THR A 147 -17.73 7.94 3.11
CA THR A 147 -19.02 8.59 3.41
C THR A 147 -18.94 10.08 3.09
N THR A 148 -20.10 10.69 2.88
CA THR A 148 -20.24 12.11 2.58
C THR A 148 -21.63 12.59 2.95
N GLU A 149 -21.73 13.83 3.42
CA GLU A 149 -22.99 14.55 3.66
C GLU A 149 -23.18 15.72 2.66
N ALA A 150 -22.17 15.99 1.84
CA ALA A 150 -22.11 17.15 0.97
C ALA A 150 -22.72 16.91 -0.42
N LEU A 151 -22.94 15.65 -0.81
CA LEU A 151 -23.56 15.32 -2.08
C LEU A 151 -25.08 15.41 -1.96
N HIS A 152 -25.71 16.18 -2.85
CA HIS A 152 -27.15 16.32 -2.91
C HIS A 152 -27.67 15.85 -4.27
N GLY A 153 -28.41 14.74 -4.28
CA GLY A 153 -29.03 14.21 -5.50
C GLY A 153 -30.54 13.98 -5.33
N PRO A 154 -31.17 13.26 -6.27
CA PRO A 154 -32.63 13.06 -6.28
C PRO A 154 -33.16 12.16 -5.16
N GLY A 155 -32.30 11.67 -4.26
CA GLY A 155 -32.63 10.83 -3.13
C GLY A 155 -31.40 10.62 -2.24
N SER A 156 -31.44 9.59 -1.41
CA SER A 156 -30.35 9.29 -0.47
C SER A 156 -29.11 8.80 -1.21
N ILE A 157 -27.98 9.45 -0.95
CA ILE A 157 -26.72 9.19 -1.63
C ILE A 157 -25.85 8.26 -0.79
N ALA A 158 -25.26 7.26 -1.43
CA ALA A 158 -24.21 6.44 -0.85
C ALA A 158 -22.99 6.41 -1.78
N ILE A 159 -21.80 6.30 -1.20
CA ILE A 159 -20.58 6.03 -1.94
C ILE A 159 -20.31 4.54 -1.88
N VAL A 160 -20.27 3.88 -3.03
CA VAL A 160 -20.18 2.42 -3.13
C VAL A 160 -19.03 2.03 -4.06
N PRO A 161 -18.38 0.87 -3.83
CA PRO A 161 -17.30 0.43 -4.70
C PRO A 161 -17.83 0.17 -6.11
N ILE A 162 -17.01 0.46 -7.13
CA ILE A 162 -17.41 0.28 -8.55
C ILE A 162 -17.68 -1.19 -8.91
N VAL A 163 -17.05 -2.10 -8.19
CA VAL A 163 -17.23 -3.55 -8.30
C VAL A 163 -17.47 -4.08 -6.88
N PRO A 164 -18.39 -5.05 -6.68
CA PRO A 164 -18.59 -5.67 -5.37
C PRO A 164 -17.27 -6.13 -4.75
N ASP A 165 -17.10 -5.88 -3.45
CA ASP A 165 -15.95 -6.29 -2.64
C ASP A 165 -14.59 -5.70 -3.05
N LEU A 166 -14.54 -4.77 -4.01
CA LEU A 166 -13.30 -4.06 -4.38
C LEU A 166 -12.71 -3.26 -3.22
N ASP A 167 -13.56 -2.84 -2.29
CA ASP A 167 -13.20 -2.10 -1.08
C ASP A 167 -12.52 -2.98 -0.01
N ARG A 168 -12.47 -4.30 -0.18
CA ARG A 168 -11.73 -5.22 0.70
C ARG A 168 -10.26 -5.24 0.31
N VAL A 169 -9.39 -5.00 1.27
CA VAL A 169 -7.96 -4.82 1.05
C VAL A 169 -7.15 -5.78 1.93
N PHE A 170 -6.10 -6.37 1.35
CA PHE A 170 -5.09 -7.14 2.06
C PHE A 170 -3.72 -6.78 1.51
N VAL A 171 -2.83 -6.30 2.39
CA VAL A 171 -1.51 -5.77 2.02
C VAL A 171 -0.44 -6.64 2.67
N THR A 172 0.60 -6.99 1.93
CA THR A 172 1.71 -7.83 2.42
C THR A 172 3.05 -7.11 2.27
N LEU A 173 4.13 -7.69 2.78
CA LEU A 173 5.48 -7.15 2.55
C LEU A 173 5.88 -7.23 1.06
N GLU A 174 5.49 -8.30 0.38
CA GLU A 174 5.75 -8.51 -1.05
C GLU A 174 4.90 -7.60 -1.94
N ASN A 175 3.69 -7.28 -1.48
CA ASN A 175 2.78 -6.35 -2.15
C ASN A 175 2.31 -5.26 -1.17
N PRO A 176 3.17 -4.25 -0.89
CA PRO A 176 2.90 -3.22 0.10
C PRO A 176 1.86 -2.19 -0.37
N GLY A 177 1.52 -2.17 -1.65
CA GLY A 177 0.56 -1.24 -2.23
C GLY A 177 -0.74 -1.91 -2.64
N LYS A 178 -1.84 -1.16 -2.60
CA LYS A 178 -3.07 -1.55 -3.29
C LYS A 178 -3.69 -0.34 -3.96
N ASP A 179 -3.73 -0.37 -5.28
CA ASP A 179 -4.27 0.71 -6.11
C ASP A 179 -5.59 0.28 -6.77
N GLY A 180 -6.35 1.27 -7.25
CA GLY A 180 -7.60 1.04 -7.98
C GLY A 180 -8.79 0.67 -7.09
N ILE A 181 -8.77 1.10 -5.83
CA ILE A 181 -9.90 0.92 -4.90
C ILE A 181 -10.92 2.02 -5.17
N ASP A 182 -11.64 1.90 -6.27
CA ASP A 182 -12.46 2.98 -6.79
C ASP A 182 -13.91 2.90 -6.30
N PHE A 183 -14.50 4.08 -6.11
CA PHE A 183 -15.86 4.28 -5.65
C PHE A 183 -16.64 5.21 -6.58
N TYR A 184 -17.96 5.03 -6.61
CA TYR A 184 -18.88 5.95 -7.25
C TYR A 184 -20.02 6.34 -6.32
N ALA A 185 -20.47 7.59 -6.45
CA ALA A 185 -21.68 8.05 -5.78
C ALA A 185 -22.91 7.49 -6.50
N LYS A 186 -23.80 6.86 -5.74
CA LYS A 186 -25.07 6.32 -6.21
C LYS A 186 -26.20 6.84 -5.36
N TRP A 187 -27.31 7.20 -6.00
CA TRP A 187 -28.55 7.53 -5.31
C TRP A 187 -29.45 6.31 -5.23
N TYR A 188 -30.22 6.23 -4.16
CA TYR A 188 -31.24 5.21 -3.95
C TYR A 188 -32.54 5.89 -3.59
N LYS A 189 -33.65 5.35 -4.11
CA LYS A 189 -34.98 5.79 -3.70
C LYS A 189 -35.24 5.21 -2.31
N GLU A 190 -35.58 6.07 -1.35
CA GLU A 190 -36.05 5.58 -0.06
C GLU A 190 -37.33 4.76 -0.26
N PRO A 191 -37.45 3.59 0.38
CA PRO A 191 -38.71 2.85 0.37
C PRO A 191 -39.77 3.72 1.08
N ALA A 192 -40.90 3.92 0.38
CA ALA A 192 -42.05 4.68 0.88
C ALA A 192 -42.72 3.98 2.07
#